data_AF-A0A6V8ETI8-F1
#
_entry.id   AF-A0A6V8ETI8-F1
#
_cell.length_a   1.000
_cell.length_b   1.000
_cell.length_c   1.000
_cell.angle_alpha   90.00
_cell.angle_beta   90.00
_cell.angle_gamma   90.00
#
_symmetry.space_group_name_H-M   'P 1'
#
loop_
_entity.id
_entity.type
_entity.pdbx_description
1 polymer ?
#
loop_
_entity_poly.entity_id
_entity_poly.type
_entity_poly.pdbx_seq_one_letter_code
_entity_poly.pdbx_strand_id
1 'polypeptide(L)'
;MAKPSNEQSIVLSQLQDEVLEQMKTIGFENESRLNSLNSIPLAVLRRNATQRHGVTRFRRGANASELKIEDVETVDLHPMLLDPSWHDYARFVLYHEYLHALGNRFHDTTFRRLEQLWPHHGANRGREFTQFLRQRSASWLWVCTTCDKKYPRKRRANGRFRCRACATILVDVMNTQEAN
;
A
#
# COMPACT_ATOMS: atom_id res chain seq x y z
N MET A 1 -3.79 1.30 16.16
CA MET A 1 -3.28 0.53 15.00
C MET A 1 -3.66 -0.93 15.19
N ALA A 2 -3.81 -1.72 14.13
CA ALA A 2 -4.01 -3.16 14.31
C ALA A 2 -2.64 -3.78 14.56
N LYS A 3 -2.51 -4.59 15.61
CA LYS A 3 -1.29 -5.37 15.82
C LYS A 3 -1.26 -6.49 14.77
N PRO A 4 -0.11 -6.76 14.13
CA PRO A 4 0.02 -7.92 13.26
C PRO A 4 -0.23 -9.20 14.05
N SER A 5 -0.76 -10.24 13.40
CA SER A 5 -0.72 -11.60 13.95
C SER A 5 0.73 -12.13 14.00
N ASN A 6 0.93 -13.30 14.60
CA ASN A 6 2.25 -13.93 14.63
C ASN A 6 2.73 -14.25 13.20
N GLU A 7 1.85 -14.79 12.35
CA GLU A 7 2.16 -15.09 10.95
C GLU A 7 2.49 -13.82 10.17
N GLN A 8 1.72 -12.75 10.38
CA GLN A 8 1.99 -11.45 9.75
C GLN A 8 3.33 -10.86 10.19
N SER A 9 3.70 -11.03 11.46
CA SER A 9 4.97 -10.55 11.99
C SER A 9 6.16 -11.28 11.34
N ILE A 10 6.03 -12.59 11.09
CA ILE A 10 7.04 -13.38 10.37
C ILE A 10 7.21 -12.85 8.94
N VAL A 11 6.11 -12.66 8.20
CA VAL A 11 6.17 -12.15 6.82
C VAL A 11 6.72 -10.72 6.77
N LEU A 12 6.35 -9.85 7.71
CA LEU A 12 6.90 -8.49 7.80
C LEU A 12 8.42 -8.50 8.02
N SER A 13 8.91 -9.38 8.91
CA SER A 13 10.36 -9.54 9.14
C SER A 13 11.08 -10.02 7.88
N GLN A 14 10.51 -11.00 7.16
CA GLN A 14 11.08 -11.48 5.90
C GLN A 14 11.15 -10.37 4.83
N LEU A 15 10.06 -9.61 4.67
CA LEU A 15 10.02 -8.47 3.76
C LEU A 15 11.04 -7.39 4.14
N GLN A 16 11.25 -7.16 5.44
CA GLN A 16 12.25 -6.21 5.94
C GLN A 16 13.66 -6.64 5.53
N ASP A 17 14.04 -7.88 5.79
CA ASP A 17 15.36 -8.41 5.45
C ASP A 17 15.63 -8.29 3.94
N GLU A 18 14.67 -8.71 3.11
CA GLU A 18 14.77 -8.65 1.66
C GLU A 18 14.89 -7.21 1.14
N VAL A 19 14.12 -6.26 1.69
CA VAL A 19 14.16 -4.85 1.27
C VAL A 19 15.47 -4.21 1.70
N LEU A 20 15.93 -4.43 2.93
CA LEU A 20 17.19 -3.86 3.41
C LEU A 20 18.40 -4.39 2.62
N GLU A 21 18.41 -5.68 2.30
CA GLU A 21 19.46 -6.27 1.46
C GLU A 21 19.42 -5.71 0.03
N GLN A 22 18.23 -5.53 -0.52
CA GLN A 22 18.08 -4.90 -1.83
C GLN A 22 18.52 -3.42 -1.81
N MET A 23 18.25 -2.68 -0.73
CA MET A 23 18.70 -1.30 -0.55
C MET A 23 20.22 -1.18 -0.51
N LYS A 24 20.91 -2.11 0.16
CA LYS A 24 22.38 -2.19 0.12
C LYS A 24 22.88 -2.39 -1.31
N THR A 25 22.29 -3.36 -2.02
CA THR A 25 22.68 -3.71 -3.39
C THR A 25 22.56 -2.54 -4.37
N ILE A 26 21.54 -1.67 -4.22
CA ILE A 26 21.34 -0.50 -5.09
C ILE A 26 22.13 0.74 -4.66
N GLY A 27 23.04 0.62 -3.69
CA GLY A 27 23.99 1.68 -3.35
C GLY A 27 23.57 2.60 -2.21
N PHE A 28 22.71 2.17 -1.29
CA PHE A 28 22.55 2.89 -0.01
C PHE A 28 23.76 2.58 0.89
N GLU A 29 24.85 3.35 0.73
CA GLU A 29 26.17 3.07 1.32
C GLU A 29 26.27 3.35 2.83
N ASN A 30 25.35 4.12 3.41
CA ASN A 30 25.40 4.42 4.83
C ASN A 30 24.80 3.27 5.66
N GLU A 31 25.65 2.28 5.97
CA GLU A 31 25.26 1.12 6.78
C GLU A 31 24.61 1.51 8.11
N SER A 32 25.12 2.55 8.79
CA SER A 32 24.54 3.03 10.04
C SER A 32 23.08 3.49 9.86
N ARG A 33 22.78 4.23 8.79
CA ARG A 33 21.40 4.65 8.47
C ARG A 33 20.51 3.48 8.06
N LEU A 34 21.02 2.51 7.30
CA LEU A 34 20.27 1.31 6.96
C LEU A 34 19.98 0.44 8.18
N ASN A 35 20.95 0.30 9.09
CA ASN A 35 20.78 -0.42 10.34
C ASN A 35 19.71 0.23 11.23
N SER A 36 19.60 1.56 11.21
CA SER A 36 18.53 2.28 11.89
C SER A 36 17.13 2.03 11.30
N LEU A 37 17.00 1.61 10.03
CA LEU A 37 15.71 1.18 9.47
C LEU A 37 15.25 -0.17 10.04
N ASN A 38 16.20 -1.03 10.43
CA ASN A 38 15.90 -2.35 10.99
C ASN A 38 15.18 -2.23 12.36
N SER A 39 15.47 -1.17 13.11
CA SER A 39 14.84 -0.94 14.42
C SER A 39 13.45 -0.30 14.34
N ILE A 40 12.99 0.11 13.15
CA ILE A 40 11.66 0.68 12.96
C ILE A 40 10.62 -0.44 13.13
N PRO A 41 9.65 -0.31 14.05
CA PRO A 41 8.63 -1.33 14.20
C PRO A 41 7.72 -1.38 12.97
N LEU A 42 7.49 -2.60 12.47
CA LEU A 42 6.54 -2.86 11.39
C LEU A 42 5.17 -3.26 11.94
N ALA A 43 4.12 -2.76 11.30
CA ALA A 43 2.75 -3.07 11.67
C ALA A 43 1.82 -3.13 10.46
N VAL A 44 0.52 -3.25 10.71
CA VAL A 44 -0.49 -3.34 9.65
C VAL A 44 -1.54 -2.23 9.72
N LEU A 45 -1.92 -1.76 8.54
CA LEU A 45 -3.05 -0.88 8.34
C LEU A 45 -4.37 -1.59 8.72
N ARG A 46 -5.44 -0.79 8.91
CA ARG A 46 -6.78 -1.36 9.05
C ARG A 46 -7.16 -2.09 7.76
N ARG A 47 -7.73 -3.30 7.89
CA ARG A 47 -8.16 -4.16 6.77
C ARG A 47 -9.10 -3.51 5.73
N ASN A 48 -9.75 -2.41 6.07
CA ASN A 48 -10.71 -1.72 5.23
C ASN A 48 -10.12 -0.51 4.49
N ALA A 49 -8.81 -0.24 4.62
CA ALA A 49 -8.13 0.76 3.82
C ALA A 49 -8.06 0.29 2.36
N THR A 50 -8.50 1.12 1.41
CA THR A 50 -8.52 0.75 -0.02
C THR A 50 -7.66 1.64 -0.90
N GLN A 51 -7.15 2.75 -0.35
CA GLN A 51 -6.34 3.74 -1.08
C GLN A 51 -4.91 3.84 -0.56
N ARG A 52 -4.69 3.49 0.71
CA ARG A 52 -3.38 3.56 1.37
C ARG A 52 -2.84 2.15 1.50
N HIS A 53 -1.67 1.90 0.91
CA HIS A 53 -1.05 0.58 0.86
C HIS A 53 0.11 0.45 1.85
N GLY A 54 0.83 1.55 2.09
CA GLY A 54 1.83 1.70 3.15
C GLY A 54 1.65 3.04 3.87
N VAL A 55 2.27 3.20 5.03
CA VAL A 55 2.50 4.51 5.65
C VAL A 55 3.63 4.49 6.65
N THR A 56 4.52 5.47 6.56
CA THR A 56 5.46 5.86 7.62
C THR A 56 4.77 6.81 8.59
N ARG A 57 4.70 6.42 9.87
CA ARG A 57 4.16 7.25 10.95
C ARG A 57 5.30 7.84 11.76
N PHE A 58 5.20 9.14 12.01
CA PHE A 58 6.13 9.85 12.88
C PHE A 58 5.50 10.07 14.26
N ARG A 59 6.33 10.04 15.30
CA ARG A 59 5.94 10.33 16.68
C ARG A 59 5.32 11.72 16.75
N ARG A 60 4.30 11.85 17.60
CA ARG A 60 3.65 13.14 17.85
C ARG A 60 4.69 14.14 18.39
N GLY A 61 4.79 15.30 17.75
CA GLY A 61 5.74 16.35 18.13
C GLY A 61 7.07 16.32 17.35
N ALA A 62 7.27 15.34 16.47
CA ALA A 62 8.42 15.34 15.57
C ALA A 62 8.45 16.62 14.70
N ASN A 63 9.65 17.15 14.48
CA ASN A 63 9.81 18.36 13.68
C ASN A 63 9.52 18.06 12.21
N ALA A 64 8.40 18.58 11.72
CA ALA A 64 7.94 18.34 10.36
C ALA A 64 8.90 18.86 9.27
N SER A 65 9.79 19.82 9.58
CA SER A 65 10.80 20.32 8.65
C SER A 65 12.13 19.55 8.68
N GLU A 66 12.35 18.73 9.70
CA GLU A 66 13.62 18.02 9.92
C GLU A 66 13.36 16.62 10.50
N LEU A 67 12.54 15.83 9.80
CA LEU A 67 12.17 14.48 10.24
C LEU A 67 13.39 13.55 10.16
N LYS A 68 13.69 12.89 11.27
CA LYS A 68 14.78 11.93 11.38
C LYS A 68 14.24 10.51 11.49
N ILE A 69 15.11 9.51 11.32
CA ILE A 69 14.70 8.10 11.44
C ILE A 69 14.21 7.83 12.86
N GLU A 70 14.84 8.45 13.85
CA GLU A 70 14.47 8.36 15.27
C GLU A 70 13.08 8.96 15.57
N ASP A 71 12.52 9.76 14.66
CA ASP A 71 11.16 10.27 14.78
C ASP A 71 10.12 9.28 14.28
N VAL A 72 10.52 8.21 13.58
CA VAL A 72 9.59 7.21 13.04
C VAL A 72 9.05 6.32 14.15
N GLU A 73 7.74 6.37 14.35
CA GLU A 73 7.01 5.54 15.29
C GLU A 73 6.82 4.12 14.74
N THR A 74 6.36 4.01 13.49
CA THR A 74 6.05 2.74 12.82
C THR A 74 6.04 2.90 11.30
N VAL A 75 6.26 1.79 10.59
CA VAL A 75 5.90 1.65 9.18
C VAL A 75 4.81 0.59 9.07
N ASP A 76 3.64 0.98 8.55
CA ASP A 76 2.51 0.05 8.39
C ASP A 76 2.35 -0.37 6.94
N LEU A 77 2.13 -1.66 6.69
CA LEU A 77 1.69 -2.17 5.40
C LEU A 77 0.22 -2.59 5.42
N HIS A 78 -0.44 -2.57 4.27
CA HIS A 78 -1.78 -3.13 4.16
C HIS A 78 -1.71 -4.66 4.38
N PRO A 79 -2.56 -5.27 5.23
CA PRO A 79 -2.43 -6.68 5.58
C PRO A 79 -2.56 -7.64 4.38
N MET A 80 -3.29 -7.25 3.33
CA MET A 80 -3.37 -8.04 2.09
C MET A 80 -2.06 -8.06 1.27
N LEU A 81 -1.11 -7.16 1.53
CA LEU A 81 0.22 -7.24 0.91
C LEU A 81 1.04 -8.42 1.44
N LEU A 82 0.65 -8.99 2.59
CA LEU A 82 1.37 -10.09 3.23
C LEU A 82 1.00 -11.45 2.62
N ASP A 83 -0.01 -11.49 1.74
CA ASP A 83 -0.28 -12.66 0.91
C ASP A 83 0.85 -12.84 -0.13
N PRO A 84 1.37 -14.07 -0.33
CA PRO A 84 2.48 -14.34 -1.25
C PRO A 84 2.27 -13.80 -2.67
N SER A 85 1.02 -13.74 -3.15
CA SER A 85 0.69 -13.21 -4.49
C SER A 85 1.00 -11.72 -4.65
N TRP A 86 1.24 -11.00 -3.56
CA TRP A 86 1.54 -9.55 -3.53
C TRP A 86 2.94 -9.21 -3.02
N HIS A 87 3.80 -10.19 -2.70
CA HIS A 87 5.09 -9.92 -2.05
C HIS A 87 6.02 -9.03 -2.87
N ASP A 88 6.03 -9.16 -4.20
CA ASP A 88 6.80 -8.27 -5.08
C ASP A 88 6.39 -6.79 -4.91
N TYR A 89 5.09 -6.53 -4.78
CA TYR A 89 4.56 -5.20 -4.52
C TYR A 89 4.76 -4.79 -3.05
N ALA A 90 4.62 -5.71 -2.11
CA ALA A 90 4.85 -5.47 -0.68
C ALA A 90 6.25 -4.93 -0.42
N ARG A 91 7.29 -5.55 -1.02
CA ARG A 91 8.67 -5.08 -0.93
C ARG A 91 8.83 -3.67 -1.48
N PHE A 92 8.22 -3.37 -2.63
CA PHE A 92 8.25 -2.02 -3.19
C PHE A 92 7.56 -1.00 -2.27
N VAL A 93 6.40 -1.34 -1.69
CA VAL A 93 5.71 -0.45 -0.76
C VAL A 93 6.55 -0.23 0.49
N LEU A 94 7.16 -1.26 1.07
CA LEU A 94 8.05 -1.12 2.22
C LEU A 94 9.27 -0.25 1.90
N TYR A 95 9.90 -0.47 0.74
CA TYR A 95 10.97 0.38 0.23
C TYR A 95 10.54 1.86 0.13
N HIS A 96 9.37 2.12 -0.45
CA HIS A 96 8.79 3.47 -0.55
C HIS A 96 8.62 4.12 0.83
N GLU A 97 8.10 3.39 1.82
CA GLU A 97 7.95 3.89 3.18
C GLU A 97 9.31 4.11 3.87
N TYR A 98 10.32 3.29 3.57
CA TYR A 98 11.69 3.54 4.05
C TYR A 98 12.33 4.77 3.43
N LEU A 99 12.02 5.13 2.18
CA LEU A 99 12.46 6.42 1.63
C LEU A 99 11.88 7.59 2.43
N HIS A 100 10.62 7.49 2.86
CA HIS A 100 10.01 8.46 3.78
C HIS A 100 10.69 8.47 5.15
N ALA A 101 11.00 7.29 5.71
CA ALA A 101 11.71 7.17 6.99
C ALA A 101 13.12 7.78 6.95
N LEU A 102 13.79 7.71 5.79
CA LEU A 102 15.08 8.34 5.53
C LEU A 102 15.01 9.88 5.35
N GLY A 103 13.84 10.48 5.55
CA GLY A 103 13.64 11.93 5.50
C GLY A 103 13.13 12.47 4.16
N ASN A 104 12.93 11.61 3.15
CA ASN A 104 12.35 12.04 1.87
C ASN A 104 10.83 12.16 2.00
N ARG A 105 10.37 13.23 2.66
CA ARG A 105 8.96 13.40 3.03
C ARG A 105 8.02 13.55 1.83
N PHE A 106 8.44 14.31 0.82
CA PHE A 106 7.62 14.64 -0.33
C PHE A 106 8.00 13.78 -1.53
N HIS A 107 7.03 13.50 -2.39
CA HIS A 107 7.27 12.79 -3.65
C HIS A 107 7.85 13.72 -4.73
N ASP A 108 8.90 14.47 -4.37
CA ASP A 108 9.62 15.37 -5.26
C ASP A 108 10.57 14.63 -6.21
N THR A 109 11.31 15.37 -7.04
CA THR A 109 12.25 14.80 -8.01
C THR A 109 13.31 13.91 -7.36
N THR A 110 13.80 14.26 -6.18
CA THR A 110 14.82 13.46 -5.46
C THR A 110 14.20 12.15 -4.99
N PHE A 111 13.02 12.21 -4.37
CA PHE A 111 12.28 11.02 -3.96
C PHE A 111 12.02 10.10 -5.16
N ARG A 112 11.53 10.64 -6.28
CA ARG A 112 11.20 9.84 -7.47
C ARG A 112 12.43 9.20 -8.10
N ARG A 113 13.60 9.86 -8.06
CA ARG A 113 14.87 9.27 -8.50
C ARG A 113 15.27 8.09 -7.63
N LEU A 114 15.16 8.22 -6.31
CA LEU A 114 15.43 7.12 -5.40
C LEU A 114 14.43 5.97 -5.62
N GLU A 115 13.13 6.28 -5.67
CA GLU A 115 12.07 5.29 -5.89
C GLU A 115 12.29 4.45 -7.17
N GLN A 116 12.83 5.06 -8.23
CA GLN A 116 13.15 4.39 -9.50
C GLN A 116 14.35 3.42 -9.43
N LEU A 117 15.17 3.49 -8.37
CA LEU A 117 16.27 2.55 -8.17
C LEU A 117 15.79 1.15 -7.78
N TRP A 118 14.53 1.00 -7.39
CA TRP A 118 13.97 -0.32 -7.08
C TRP A 118 14.01 -1.22 -8.33
N PRO A 119 14.73 -2.36 -8.30
CA PRO A 119 15.04 -3.09 -9.52
C PRO A 119 13.92 -4.05 -9.97
N HIS A 120 12.88 -4.24 -9.16
CA HIS A 120 11.82 -5.22 -9.41
C HIS A 120 10.52 -4.57 -9.88
N HIS A 121 9.70 -5.34 -10.60
CA HIS A 121 8.47 -4.85 -11.23
C HIS A 121 7.31 -4.51 -10.28
N GLY A 122 7.46 -4.78 -8.98
CA GLY A 122 6.41 -4.54 -7.98
C GLY A 122 5.84 -3.11 -8.02
N ALA A 123 6.66 -2.11 -8.33
CA ALA A 123 6.26 -0.71 -8.48
C ALA A 123 5.02 -0.49 -9.39
N ASN A 124 4.83 -1.36 -10.39
CA ASN A 124 3.76 -1.23 -11.37
C ASN A 124 2.40 -1.78 -10.88
N ARG A 125 2.37 -2.53 -9.77
CA ARG A 125 1.19 -3.25 -9.29
C ARG A 125 0.25 -2.44 -8.41
N GLY A 126 0.59 -1.19 -8.08
CA GLY A 126 -0.26 -0.37 -7.21
C GLY A 126 -1.69 -0.16 -7.71
N ARG A 127 -1.88 0.02 -9.03
CA ARG A 127 -3.22 0.14 -9.63
C ARG A 127 -4.03 -1.15 -9.51
N GLU A 128 -3.38 -2.28 -9.79
CA GLU A 128 -3.96 -3.62 -9.67
C GLU A 128 -4.40 -3.89 -8.22
N PHE A 129 -3.52 -3.61 -7.25
CA PHE A 129 -3.80 -3.80 -5.83
C PHE A 129 -4.95 -2.92 -5.33
N THR A 130 -5.00 -1.64 -5.72
CA THR A 130 -6.14 -0.76 -5.39
C THR A 130 -7.46 -1.32 -5.96
N GLN A 131 -7.44 -1.85 -7.18
CA GLN A 131 -8.64 -2.44 -7.80
C GLN A 131 -9.07 -3.71 -7.05
N PHE A 132 -8.12 -4.58 -6.71
CA PHE A 132 -8.35 -5.76 -5.87
C PHE A 132 -9.02 -5.39 -4.54
N LEU A 133 -8.47 -4.42 -3.80
CA LEU A 133 -9.05 -3.97 -2.52
C LEU A 133 -10.46 -3.36 -2.68
N ARG A 134 -10.69 -2.58 -3.74
CA ARG A 134 -12.00 -1.99 -4.03
C ARG A 134 -13.04 -3.05 -4.38
N GLN A 135 -12.65 -4.05 -5.16
CA GLN A 135 -13.50 -5.17 -5.53
C GLN A 135 -13.89 -5.98 -4.29
N ARG A 136 -12.90 -6.37 -3.49
CA ARG A 136 -13.10 -7.18 -2.28
C ARG A 136 -13.94 -6.49 -1.20
N SER A 137 -13.78 -5.17 -1.05
CA SER A 137 -14.51 -4.40 -0.02
C SER A 137 -15.89 -3.91 -0.45
N ALA A 138 -16.28 -4.15 -1.71
CA ALA A 138 -17.58 -3.76 -2.23
C ALA A 138 -18.66 -4.77 -1.85
N SER A 139 -19.83 -4.28 -1.46
CA SER A 139 -21.04 -5.10 -1.26
C SER A 139 -21.91 -5.13 -2.51
N TRP A 140 -21.70 -4.17 -3.43
CA TRP A 140 -22.48 -3.95 -4.63
C TRP A 140 -21.56 -3.69 -5.82
N LEU A 141 -21.94 -4.20 -6.97
CA LEU A 141 -21.41 -3.82 -8.27
C LEU A 141 -22.47 -2.99 -8.98
N TRP A 142 -22.12 -1.77 -9.35
CA TRP A 142 -22.93 -1.02 -10.31
C TRP A 142 -22.52 -1.46 -11.70
N VAL A 143 -23.44 -2.05 -12.46
CA VAL A 143 -23.15 -2.65 -13.76
C VAL A 143 -23.83 -1.86 -14.86
N CYS A 144 -23.09 -1.56 -15.92
CA CYS A 144 -23.68 -1.01 -17.14
C CYS A 144 -24.17 -2.17 -18.03
N THR A 145 -25.46 -2.25 -18.30
CA THR A 145 -26.03 -3.31 -19.15
C THR A 145 -25.68 -3.17 -20.63
N THR A 146 -25.12 -2.03 -21.05
CA THR A 146 -24.72 -1.78 -22.44
C THR A 146 -23.27 -2.18 -22.74
N CYS A 147 -22.34 -1.97 -21.80
CA CYS A 147 -20.91 -2.24 -22.02
C CYS A 147 -20.28 -3.17 -20.97
N ASP A 148 -21.10 -3.78 -20.12
CA ASP A 148 -20.73 -4.68 -19.01
C ASP A 148 -19.70 -4.11 -18.02
N LYS A 149 -19.44 -2.80 -18.04
CA LYS A 149 -18.49 -2.18 -17.12
C LYS A 149 -19.02 -2.23 -15.70
N LYS A 150 -18.18 -2.72 -14.77
CA LYS A 150 -18.51 -2.92 -13.36
C LYS A 150 -17.81 -1.87 -12.49
N TYR A 151 -18.54 -1.30 -11.55
CA TYR A 151 -18.02 -0.31 -10.60
C TYR A 151 -18.27 -0.79 -9.17
N PRO A 152 -17.21 -1.25 -8.46
CA PRO A 152 -17.35 -1.77 -7.09
C PRO A 152 -17.69 -0.68 -6.08
N ARG A 153 -18.72 -0.90 -5.26
CA ARG A 153 -19.25 0.06 -4.29
C ARG A 153 -19.76 -0.62 -3.02
N LYS A 154 -19.72 0.12 -1.90
CA LYS A 154 -20.32 -0.33 -0.63
C LYS A 154 -21.83 -0.13 -0.55
N ARG A 155 -22.40 0.68 -1.44
CA ARG A 155 -23.82 1.07 -1.45
C ARG A 155 -24.40 0.85 -2.83
N ARG A 156 -25.72 0.68 -2.88
CA ARG A 156 -26.51 0.65 -4.12
C ARG A 156 -26.49 1.99 -4.85
N ALA A 157 -26.65 1.95 -6.17
CA ALA A 157 -26.82 3.09 -7.06
C ALA A 157 -28.25 3.64 -6.98
N ASN A 158 -29.25 2.77 -6.78
CA ASN A 158 -30.68 3.10 -6.74
C ASN A 158 -31.12 3.93 -7.96
N GLY A 159 -30.61 3.59 -9.15
CA GLY A 159 -30.93 4.27 -10.42
C GLY A 159 -30.37 5.68 -10.59
N ARG A 160 -29.54 6.18 -9.65
CA ARG A 160 -29.04 7.58 -9.66
C ARG A 160 -27.83 7.83 -10.53
N PHE A 161 -27.10 6.77 -10.88
CA PHE A 161 -25.81 6.88 -11.57
C PHE A 161 -25.91 6.33 -12.99
N ARG A 162 -25.22 6.99 -13.92
CA ARG A 162 -25.11 6.58 -15.31
C ARG A 162 -23.69 6.17 -15.66
N CYS A 163 -23.55 5.20 -16.56
CA CYS A 163 -22.26 4.85 -17.14
C CYS A 163 -21.69 6.05 -17.90
N ARG A 164 -20.44 6.42 -17.63
CA ARG A 164 -19.79 7.54 -18.32
C ARG A 164 -19.60 7.32 -19.83
N ALA A 165 -19.49 6.07 -20.26
CA ALA A 165 -19.27 5.73 -21.66
C ALA A 165 -20.59 5.61 -22.46
N CYS A 166 -21.64 5.08 -21.83
CA CYS A 166 -22.87 4.72 -22.54
C CYS A 166 -24.08 5.58 -22.16
N ALA A 167 -23.97 6.40 -21.11
CA ALA A 167 -25.07 7.12 -20.47
C ALA A 167 -26.23 6.23 -19.91
N THR A 168 -26.14 4.91 -20.04
CA THR A 168 -27.07 3.93 -19.46
C THR A 168 -27.10 4.01 -17.94
N ILE A 169 -28.30 3.96 -17.34
CA ILE A 169 -28.46 3.88 -15.89
C ILE A 169 -27.83 2.57 -15.39
N LEU A 170 -27.01 2.67 -14.34
CA LEU A 170 -26.32 1.51 -13.78
C LEU A 170 -27.28 0.69 -12.91
N VAL A 171 -27.25 -0.63 -13.09
CA VAL A 171 -28.03 -1.58 -12.30
C VAL A 171 -27.22 -2.08 -11.10
N ASP A 172 -27.90 -2.33 -9.99
CA ASP A 172 -27.30 -2.84 -8.76
C ASP A 172 -27.25 -4.37 -8.77
N VAL A 173 -26.05 -4.93 -8.71
CA VAL A 173 -25.81 -6.37 -8.58
C VAL A 173 -25.10 -6.61 -7.25
N MET A 174 -25.55 -7.59 -6.46
CA MET A 174 -24.88 -7.94 -5.21
C MET A 174 -23.49 -8.51 -5.52
N ASN A 175 -22.46 -8.04 -4.81
CA ASN A 175 -21.12 -8.60 -4.94
C ASN A 175 -21.03 -9.85 -4.05
N THR A 176 -21.26 -11.02 -4.61
CA THR A 176 -21.26 -12.31 -3.90
C THR A 176 -19.87 -12.94 -3.77
N GLN A 177 -18.79 -12.23 -4.12
CA GLN A 177 -17.44 -12.74 -3.92
C GLN A 177 -17.20 -12.97 -2.42
N GLU A 178 -16.80 -14.20 -2.06
CA GLU A 178 -16.55 -14.60 -0.68
C GLU A 178 -15.49 -13.70 -0.05
N ALA A 179 -15.82 -13.14 1.11
CA ALA A 179 -14.87 -12.46 1.97
C ALA A 179 -13.97 -13.51 2.63
N ASN A 180 -12.94 -13.98 1.93
CA ASN A 180 -11.85 -14.79 2.50
C ASN A 180 -10.89 -13.91 3.29
#